data_AF-A0A842MI25-F1
#
_entry.id   AF-A0A842MI25-F1
#
_cell.length_a   1.000
_cell.length_b   1.000
_cell.length_c   1.000
_cell.angle_alpha   90.00
_cell.angle_beta   90.00
_cell.angle_gamma   90.00
#
_symmetry.space_group_name_H-M   'P 1'
#
loop_
_entity.id
_entity.type
_entity.pdbx_description
1 polymer ?
#
loop_
_entity_poly.entity_id
_entity_poly.type
_entity_poly.pdbx_seq_one_letter_code
_entity_poly.pdbx_strand_id
1 'polypeptide(L)'
;MKLITDITEVRVAAGISENVSDNEIQQMIEKAQMNVISTCLLKHVREDLSENDKNEIDGENTIFYLKNTPINEYADCYGIYYYNDNYYYCKVEIIDKYEGKIKVTRDGTNQIYSNAKIYITYYSEPKNYNEDLFAQAVIYLTAFFLESRLKGQEKITIADLEKNKMIVERGSNFMKLYDECIKKIKTSVRGT
;
A
#
# COMPACT_ATOMS: atom_id res chain seq x y z
N MET A 1 -3.11 2.39 -7.23
CA MET A 1 -3.12 2.07 -5.80
C MET A 1 -4.51 2.31 -5.21
N LYS A 2 -5.07 1.33 -4.49
CA LYS A 2 -6.31 1.47 -3.70
C LYS A 2 -5.95 2.11 -2.35
N LEU A 3 -6.66 3.14 -1.91
CA LEU A 3 -6.41 3.76 -0.60
C LEU A 3 -7.07 2.95 0.51
N ILE A 4 -6.39 2.83 1.66
CA ILE A 4 -6.94 2.14 2.85
C ILE A 4 -7.89 3.02 3.67
N THR A 5 -7.74 4.34 3.59
CA THR A 5 -8.47 5.33 4.38
C THR A 5 -8.91 6.47 3.48
N ASP A 6 -9.96 7.18 3.88
CA ASP A 6 -10.46 8.34 3.17
C ASP A 6 -9.97 9.67 3.78
N ILE A 7 -10.23 10.75 3.04
CA ILE A 7 -9.83 12.11 3.43
C ILE A 7 -10.53 12.56 4.72
N THR A 8 -11.77 12.13 4.95
CA THR A 8 -12.59 12.53 6.10
C THR A 8 -11.98 12.01 7.39
N GLU A 9 -11.59 10.73 7.42
CA GLU A 9 -10.95 10.12 8.59
C GLU A 9 -9.66 10.84 8.97
N VAL A 10 -8.84 11.19 7.97
CA VAL A 10 -7.60 11.95 8.18
C VAL A 10 -7.89 13.35 8.71
N ARG A 11 -8.87 14.07 8.16
CA ARG A 11 -9.25 15.41 8.64
C ARG A 11 -9.67 15.39 10.11
N VAL A 12 -10.49 14.41 10.49
CA VAL A 12 -10.95 14.23 11.87
C VAL A 12 -9.78 13.92 12.79
N ALA A 13 -8.93 12.96 12.43
CA ALA A 13 -7.80 12.55 13.26
C ALA A 13 -6.73 13.65 13.41
N ALA A 14 -6.44 14.36 12.32
CA ALA A 14 -5.47 15.45 12.31
C ALA A 14 -6.01 16.75 12.91
N GLY A 15 -7.34 16.89 13.07
CA GLY A 15 -7.98 18.12 13.54
C GLY A 15 -7.83 19.29 12.57
N ILE A 16 -7.78 18.99 11.26
CA ILE A 16 -7.54 19.98 10.20
C ILE A 16 -8.88 20.56 9.71
N SER A 17 -8.97 21.89 9.71
CA SER A 17 -10.10 22.62 9.10
C SER A 17 -10.03 22.62 7.55
N GLU A 18 -11.10 23.04 6.87
CA GLU A 18 -11.29 22.97 5.39
C GLU A 18 -10.21 23.64 4.52
N ASN A 19 -9.19 24.28 5.11
CA ASN A 19 -8.18 25.07 4.41
C ASN A 19 -7.13 24.26 3.62
N VAL A 20 -7.01 22.94 3.84
CA VAL A 20 -6.12 22.06 3.05
C VAL A 20 -6.95 21.42 1.94
N SER A 21 -6.46 21.41 0.71
CA SER A 21 -7.21 20.83 -0.41
C SER A 21 -7.28 19.30 -0.31
N ASP A 22 -8.39 18.72 -0.78
CA ASP A 22 -8.58 17.26 -0.80
C ASP A 22 -7.49 16.55 -1.61
N ASN A 23 -7.06 17.15 -2.73
CA ASN A 23 -5.97 16.62 -3.54
C ASN A 23 -4.64 16.57 -2.76
N GLU A 24 -4.33 17.59 -1.95
CA GLU A 24 -3.13 17.56 -1.10
C GLU A 24 -3.22 16.49 -0.01
N ILE A 25 -4.38 16.34 0.62
CA ILE A 25 -4.58 15.29 1.64
C ILE A 25 -4.43 13.92 0.99
N GLN A 26 -5.03 13.72 -0.18
CA GLN A 26 -4.92 12.46 -0.93
C GLN A 26 -3.45 12.12 -1.24
N GLN A 27 -2.66 13.07 -1.74
CA GLN A 27 -1.23 12.85 -2.00
C GLN A 27 -0.46 12.50 -0.72
N MET A 28 -0.83 13.07 0.43
CA MET A 28 -0.20 12.74 1.71
C MET A 28 -0.62 11.34 2.20
N ILE A 29 -1.88 10.94 1.99
CA ILE A 29 -2.36 9.57 2.26
C ILE A 29 -1.57 8.58 1.41
N GLU A 30 -1.45 8.82 0.09
CA GLU A 30 -0.71 7.95 -0.82
C GLU A 30 0.74 7.78 -0.37
N LYS A 31 1.40 8.89 -0.03
CA LYS A 31 2.78 8.88 0.48
C LYS A 31 2.88 8.13 1.81
N ALA A 32 1.97 8.35 2.75
CA ALA A 32 1.94 7.67 4.03
C ALA A 32 1.72 6.17 3.85
N GLN A 33 0.73 5.77 3.06
CA GLN A 33 0.42 4.38 2.75
C GLN A 33 1.63 3.65 2.16
N MET A 34 2.33 4.26 1.19
CA MET A 34 3.55 3.65 0.64
C MET A 34 4.67 3.47 1.68
N ASN A 35 4.82 4.41 2.62
CA ASN A 35 5.75 4.26 3.73
C ASN A 35 5.32 3.12 4.68
N VAL A 36 4.04 3.02 5.01
CA VAL A 36 3.53 1.92 5.85
C VAL A 36 3.74 0.58 5.16
N ILE A 37 3.37 0.45 3.88
CA ILE A 37 3.58 -0.74 3.03
C ILE A 37 5.02 -1.20 3.09
N SER A 38 5.96 -0.31 2.72
CA SER A 38 7.39 -0.64 2.68
C SER A 38 7.97 -0.95 4.06
N THR A 39 7.33 -0.46 5.12
CA THR A 39 7.77 -0.70 6.49
C THR A 39 7.27 -2.04 7.00
N CYS A 40 6.00 -2.41 6.80
CA CYS A 40 5.36 -3.52 7.50
C CYS A 40 5.04 -4.76 6.64
N LEU A 41 4.96 -4.61 5.31
CA LEU A 41 4.65 -5.71 4.41
C LEU A 41 5.91 -6.38 3.86
N LEU A 42 5.78 -7.63 3.46
CA LEU A 42 6.87 -8.39 2.86
C LEU A 42 6.80 -8.24 1.34
N LYS A 43 7.84 -7.66 0.75
CA LYS A 43 7.94 -7.51 -0.71
C LYS A 43 8.53 -8.77 -1.34
N HIS A 44 7.81 -9.34 -2.29
CA HIS A 44 8.27 -10.44 -3.12
C HIS A 44 8.58 -9.92 -4.51
N VAL A 45 9.81 -10.12 -4.97
CA VAL A 45 10.31 -9.55 -6.22
C VAL A 45 10.53 -10.66 -7.22
N ARG A 46 9.89 -10.54 -8.39
CA ARG A 46 10.04 -11.46 -9.52
C ARG A 46 9.81 -12.92 -9.12
N GLU A 47 8.70 -13.20 -8.46
CA GLU A 47 8.26 -14.58 -8.27
C GLU A 47 7.91 -15.20 -9.63
N ASP A 48 8.59 -16.28 -10.00
CA ASP A 48 8.33 -17.03 -11.23
C ASP A 48 7.09 -17.91 -11.06
N LEU A 49 6.05 -17.63 -11.84
CA LEU A 49 4.78 -18.35 -11.76
C LEU A 49 4.91 -19.82 -12.20
N SER A 50 5.91 -20.16 -13.02
CA SER A 50 6.12 -21.53 -13.47
C SER A 50 6.65 -22.47 -12.38
N GLU A 51 7.16 -21.92 -11.27
CA GLU A 51 7.63 -22.72 -10.13
C GLU A 51 6.51 -23.15 -9.16
N ASN A 52 5.26 -22.84 -9.47
CA ASN A 52 4.11 -23.27 -8.68
C ASN A 52 3.36 -24.35 -9.46
N ASP A 53 3.27 -25.56 -8.91
CA ASP A 53 2.64 -26.72 -9.57
C ASP A 53 1.16 -26.50 -9.91
N LYS A 54 0.51 -25.49 -9.32
CA LYS A 54 -0.87 -25.08 -9.64
C LYS A 54 -0.98 -24.23 -10.92
N ASN A 55 0.15 -23.78 -11.46
CA ASN A 55 0.20 -22.85 -12.58
C ASN A 55 0.63 -23.59 -13.84
N GLU A 56 -0.25 -23.61 -14.83
CA GLU A 56 0.06 -24.05 -16.18
C GLU A 56 0.04 -22.85 -17.13
N ILE A 57 1.11 -22.67 -17.91
CA ILE A 57 1.19 -21.62 -18.93
C ILE A 57 1.01 -22.31 -20.28
N ASP A 58 -0.21 -22.31 -20.80
CA ASP A 58 -0.60 -22.95 -22.06
C ASP A 58 -0.95 -21.93 -23.17
N GLY A 59 -0.95 -20.64 -22.81
CA GLY A 59 -1.26 -19.51 -23.67
C GLY A 59 -2.74 -19.06 -23.65
N GLU A 60 -3.61 -19.83 -23.00
CA GLU A 60 -5.02 -19.49 -22.76
C GLU A 60 -5.28 -19.18 -21.29
N ASN A 61 -4.54 -19.85 -20.39
CA ASN A 61 -4.65 -19.65 -18.96
C ASN A 61 -4.20 -18.24 -18.58
N THR A 62 -5.08 -17.59 -17.81
CA THR A 62 -4.84 -16.25 -17.24
C THR A 62 -4.85 -16.27 -15.73
N ILE A 63 -5.17 -17.41 -15.11
CA ILE A 63 -5.31 -17.54 -13.66
C ILE A 63 -4.10 -18.27 -13.11
N PHE A 64 -3.48 -17.64 -12.13
CA PHE A 64 -2.28 -18.14 -11.49
C PHE A 64 -2.35 -17.98 -9.97
N TYR A 65 -1.49 -18.69 -9.29
CA TYR A 65 -1.37 -18.72 -7.84
C TYR A 65 0.03 -18.27 -7.42
N LEU A 66 0.09 -17.32 -6.49
CA LEU A 66 1.31 -16.88 -5.83
C LEU A 66 1.59 -17.73 -4.59
N LYS A 67 2.87 -17.88 -4.23
CA LYS A 67 3.33 -18.74 -3.14
C LYS A 67 3.03 -18.14 -1.77
N ASN A 68 3.32 -16.86 -1.59
CA ASN A 68 3.17 -16.18 -0.30
C ASN A 68 1.83 -15.48 -0.21
N THR A 69 1.01 -15.90 0.75
CA THR A 69 -0.34 -15.37 1.01
C THR A 69 -0.48 -14.98 2.48
N PRO A 70 -1.43 -14.08 2.84
CA PRO A 70 -2.32 -13.32 1.95
C PRO A 70 -1.59 -12.24 1.14
N ILE A 71 -2.08 -11.94 -0.08
CA ILE A 71 -1.60 -10.80 -0.89
C ILE A 71 -2.20 -9.51 -0.33
N ASN A 72 -1.41 -8.45 -0.19
CA ASN A 72 -1.96 -7.16 0.20
C ASN A 72 -2.54 -6.41 -1.01
N GLU A 73 -3.84 -6.14 -0.99
CA GLU A 73 -4.57 -5.46 -2.07
C GLU A 73 -4.36 -3.94 -2.13
N TYR A 74 -3.77 -3.35 -1.09
CA TYR A 74 -3.51 -1.92 -0.98
C TYR A 74 -2.12 -1.54 -1.54
N ALA A 75 -1.29 -2.53 -1.82
CA ALA A 75 0.01 -2.37 -2.45
C ALA A 75 -0.04 -2.68 -3.94
N ASP A 76 0.86 -2.08 -4.71
CA ASP A 76 0.94 -2.36 -6.14
C ASP A 76 1.36 -3.82 -6.39
N CYS A 77 0.63 -4.47 -7.29
CA CYS A 77 0.94 -5.79 -7.83
C CYS A 77 1.10 -5.67 -9.35
N TYR A 78 2.26 -6.04 -9.86
CA TYR A 78 2.57 -5.94 -11.28
C TYR A 78 3.42 -7.10 -11.74
N GLY A 79 3.34 -7.40 -13.04
CA GLY A 79 4.07 -8.49 -13.63
C GLY A 79 4.82 -8.07 -14.87
N ILE A 80 5.85 -8.85 -15.17
CA ILE A 80 6.52 -8.85 -16.47
C ILE A 80 6.52 -10.28 -16.99
N TYR A 81 6.45 -10.45 -18.30
CA TYR A 81 6.71 -11.74 -18.91
C TYR A 81 7.78 -11.64 -19.99
N TYR A 82 8.53 -12.74 -20.16
CA TYR A 82 9.58 -12.87 -21.16
C TYR A 82 9.14 -13.84 -22.26
N TYR A 83 9.30 -13.44 -23.51
CA TYR A 83 9.02 -14.26 -24.69
C TYR A 83 9.99 -13.89 -25.82
N ASN A 84 10.68 -14.88 -26.40
CA ASN A 84 11.69 -14.69 -27.46
C ASN A 84 12.69 -13.56 -27.14
N ASP A 85 13.35 -13.62 -25.97
CA ASP A 85 14.32 -12.64 -25.47
C ASP A 85 13.80 -11.21 -25.24
N ASN A 86 12.51 -10.96 -25.45
CA ASN A 86 11.86 -9.69 -25.16
C ASN A 86 11.15 -9.74 -23.82
N TYR A 87 11.04 -8.59 -23.15
CA TYR A 87 10.23 -8.44 -21.95
C TYR A 87 9.02 -7.55 -22.24
N TYR A 88 7.92 -7.86 -21.58
CA TYR A 88 6.66 -7.15 -21.72
C TYR A 88 6.03 -6.97 -20.35
N TYR A 89 5.31 -5.87 -20.15
CA TYR A 89 4.49 -5.68 -18.95
C TYR A 89 3.18 -6.45 -19.09
N CYS A 90 2.68 -6.95 -17.96
CA CYS A 90 1.34 -7.51 -17.86
C CYS A 90 0.58 -6.88 -16.70
N LYS A 91 -0.73 -6.73 -16.90
CA LYS A 91 -1.65 -6.32 -15.85
C LYS A 91 -1.91 -7.52 -14.93
N VAL A 92 -1.88 -7.26 -13.63
CA VAL A 92 -2.19 -8.25 -12.61
C VAL A 92 -3.41 -7.77 -11.82
N GLU A 93 -4.38 -8.65 -11.68
CA GLU A 93 -5.60 -8.44 -10.89
C GLU A 93 -5.64 -9.49 -9.79
N ILE A 94 -5.82 -9.07 -8.54
CA ILE A 94 -5.96 -9.99 -7.41
C ILE A 94 -7.41 -10.47 -7.38
N ILE A 95 -7.62 -11.77 -7.54
CA ILE A 95 -8.95 -12.41 -7.54
C ILE A 95 -9.31 -12.92 -6.15
N ASP A 96 -8.37 -13.58 -5.49
CA ASP A 96 -8.49 -14.02 -4.09
C ASP A 96 -7.17 -13.78 -3.37
N LYS A 97 -7.18 -12.86 -2.40
CA LYS A 97 -5.98 -12.49 -1.67
C LYS A 97 -5.48 -13.59 -0.74
N TYR A 98 -6.37 -14.41 -0.18
CA TYR A 98 -6.02 -15.43 0.81
C TYR A 98 -5.47 -16.69 0.15
N GLU A 99 -6.01 -17.05 -1.02
CA GLU A 99 -5.51 -18.17 -1.82
C GLU A 99 -4.32 -17.79 -2.71
N GLY A 100 -3.97 -16.50 -2.80
CA GLY A 100 -2.92 -16.03 -3.68
C GLY A 100 -3.32 -16.05 -5.15
N LYS A 101 -4.63 -16.09 -5.45
CA LYS A 101 -5.17 -16.25 -6.80
C LYS A 101 -5.17 -14.91 -7.51
N ILE A 102 -4.47 -14.85 -8.63
CA ILE A 102 -4.35 -13.67 -9.47
C ILE A 102 -4.79 -13.98 -10.90
N LYS A 103 -5.20 -12.93 -11.61
CA LYS A 103 -5.40 -12.94 -13.05
C LYS A 103 -4.34 -12.09 -13.70
N VAL A 104 -3.64 -12.64 -14.68
CA VAL A 104 -2.60 -11.95 -15.45
C VAL A 104 -3.10 -11.77 -16.88
N THR A 105 -3.03 -10.55 -17.40
CA THR A 105 -3.40 -10.23 -18.79
C THR A 105 -2.33 -9.38 -19.47
N ARG A 106 -2.17 -9.57 -20.78
CA ARG A 106 -1.32 -8.72 -21.62
C ARG A 106 -2.06 -7.40 -21.91
N ASP A 107 -1.34 -6.28 -22.01
CA ASP A 107 -1.95 -5.01 -22.39
C ASP A 107 -2.77 -5.15 -23.68
N GLY A 108 -4.09 -4.97 -23.56
CA GLY A 108 -5.05 -5.04 -24.66
C GLY A 108 -5.53 -6.43 -25.09
N THR A 109 -5.01 -7.54 -24.55
CA THR A 109 -5.49 -8.90 -24.88
C THR A 109 -5.40 -9.88 -23.71
N ASN A 110 -6.31 -10.86 -23.65
CA ASN A 110 -6.33 -11.84 -22.56
C ASN A 110 -5.27 -12.94 -22.67
N GLN A 111 -4.60 -13.13 -23.81
CA GLN A 111 -3.70 -14.28 -24.00
C GLN A 111 -2.24 -13.93 -23.71
N ILE A 112 -1.58 -14.78 -22.92
CA ILE A 112 -0.14 -14.81 -22.71
C ILE A 112 0.45 -15.81 -23.72
N TYR A 113 1.73 -15.70 -24.11
CA TYR A 113 2.32 -16.73 -24.97
C TYR A 113 2.54 -18.04 -24.18
N SER A 114 2.24 -19.18 -24.80
CA SER A 114 2.29 -20.51 -24.19
C SER A 114 3.66 -20.96 -23.66
N ASN A 115 4.73 -20.28 -24.04
CA ASN A 115 6.09 -20.56 -23.54
C ASN A 115 6.70 -19.33 -22.82
N ALA A 116 5.87 -18.37 -22.42
CA ALA A 116 6.35 -17.20 -21.70
C ALA A 116 6.74 -17.56 -20.26
N LYS A 117 7.79 -16.91 -19.74
CA LYS A 117 8.07 -16.90 -18.30
C LYS A 117 7.45 -15.66 -17.69
N ILE A 118 6.59 -15.82 -16.69
CA ILE A 118 5.88 -14.72 -16.03
C ILE A 118 6.47 -14.51 -14.64
N TYR A 119 6.87 -13.28 -14.34
CA TYR A 119 7.42 -12.87 -13.05
C TYR A 119 6.54 -11.80 -12.41
N ILE A 120 6.10 -12.04 -11.19
CA ILE A 120 5.23 -11.12 -10.45
C ILE A 120 5.99 -10.46 -9.31
N THR A 121 5.77 -9.16 -9.13
CA THR A 121 6.21 -8.42 -7.93
C THR A 121 4.99 -7.98 -7.16
N TYR A 122 4.96 -8.29 -5.88
CA TYR A 122 3.80 -8.06 -5.02
C TYR A 122 4.21 -7.94 -3.55
N TYR A 123 3.26 -7.60 -2.68
CA TYR A 123 3.45 -7.56 -1.24
C TYR A 123 2.52 -8.57 -0.57
N SER A 124 3.04 -9.30 0.42
CA SER A 124 2.22 -10.17 1.27
C SER A 124 2.06 -9.60 2.67
N GLU A 125 0.94 -9.95 3.28
CA GLU A 125 0.60 -9.61 4.65
C GLU A 125 1.43 -10.45 5.63
N PRO A 126 1.97 -9.86 6.71
CA PRO A 126 2.56 -10.65 7.78
C PRO A 126 1.47 -11.47 8.50
N LYS A 127 1.87 -12.56 9.18
CA LYS A 127 0.95 -13.47 9.90
C LYS A 127 -0.05 -12.77 10.83
N ASN A 128 0.33 -11.63 11.40
CA ASN A 128 -0.47 -10.88 12.36
C ASN A 128 -0.93 -9.54 11.79
N TYR A 129 -1.09 -9.48 10.46
CA TYR A 129 -1.66 -8.32 9.80
C TYR A 129 -3.03 -8.00 10.39
N ASN A 130 -3.22 -6.72 10.70
CA ASN A 130 -4.48 -6.19 11.17
C ASN A 130 -4.75 -4.93 10.36
N GLU A 131 -5.79 -4.98 9.56
CA GLU A 131 -6.15 -3.93 8.61
C GLU A 131 -6.47 -2.61 9.33
N ASP A 132 -7.13 -2.66 10.49
CA ASP A 132 -7.44 -1.47 11.29
C ASP A 132 -6.18 -0.78 11.82
N LEU A 133 -5.20 -1.55 12.33
CA LEU A 133 -3.92 -1.02 12.78
C LEU A 133 -3.11 -0.45 11.61
N PHE A 134 -3.21 -1.06 10.44
CA PHE A 134 -2.59 -0.56 9.22
C PHE A 134 -3.22 0.77 8.80
N ALA A 135 -4.56 0.85 8.76
CA ALA A 135 -5.29 2.08 8.45
C ALA A 135 -4.94 3.21 9.45
N GLN A 136 -4.93 2.91 10.75
CA GLN A 136 -4.53 3.85 11.79
C GLN A 136 -3.08 4.34 11.61
N ALA A 137 -2.14 3.45 11.26
CA ALA A 137 -0.77 3.84 10.97
C ALA A 137 -0.70 4.83 9.79
N VAL A 138 -1.46 4.57 8.72
CA VAL A 138 -1.56 5.50 7.57
C VAL A 138 -2.14 6.84 8.00
N ILE A 139 -3.23 6.85 8.78
CA ILE A 139 -3.86 8.07 9.29
C ILE A 139 -2.88 8.89 10.13
N TYR A 140 -2.21 8.28 11.11
CA TYR A 140 -1.27 8.97 11.99
C TYR A 140 -0.06 9.51 11.23
N LEU A 141 0.50 8.74 10.29
CA LEU A 141 1.62 9.21 9.48
C LEU A 141 1.19 10.35 8.53
N THR A 142 -0.03 10.29 7.99
CA THR A 142 -0.60 11.37 7.18
C THR A 142 -0.79 12.64 8.00
N ALA A 143 -1.37 12.52 9.20
CA ALA A 143 -1.54 13.64 10.13
C ALA A 143 -0.20 14.28 10.50
N PHE A 144 0.84 13.46 10.74
CA PHE A 144 2.19 13.93 10.98
C PHE A 144 2.78 14.70 9.79
N PHE A 145 2.60 14.22 8.56
CA PHE A 145 3.06 14.92 7.36
C PHE A 145 2.34 16.26 7.16
N LEU A 146 1.03 16.30 7.39
CA LEU A 146 0.23 17.51 7.28
C LEU A 146 0.63 18.54 8.35
N GLU A 147 0.77 18.11 9.60
CA GLU A 147 1.24 18.96 10.70
C GLU A 147 2.63 19.52 10.44
N SER A 148 3.57 18.68 10.00
CA SER A 148 4.94 19.11 9.68
C SER A 148 4.97 20.14 8.55
N ARG A 149 4.10 19.97 7.54
CA ARG A 149 3.98 20.93 6.43
C ARG A 149 3.39 22.25 6.91
N LEU A 150 2.33 22.22 7.70
CA LEU A 150 1.70 23.43 8.25
C LEU A 150 2.70 24.18 9.15
N LYS A 151 3.33 23.50 10.11
CA LYS A 151 4.34 24.11 11.00
C LYS A 151 5.60 24.58 10.27
N GLY A 152 5.99 23.92 9.18
CA GLY A 152 7.17 24.25 8.38
C GLY A 152 6.98 25.40 7.37
N GLN A 153 5.74 25.83 7.12
CA GLN A 153 5.48 27.06 6.37
C GLN A 153 5.51 28.24 7.34
N GLU A 154 6.65 28.94 7.43
CA GLU A 154 6.87 30.16 8.24
C GLU A 154 5.99 31.38 7.84
N LYS A 155 4.81 31.18 7.25
CA LYS A 155 3.84 32.24 6.92
C LYS A 155 2.39 31.83 7.21
N ILE A 156 2.15 31.08 8.28
CA ILE A 156 0.80 30.93 8.82
C ILE A 156 0.41 32.28 9.44
N THR A 157 -0.63 32.93 8.90
CA THR A 157 -1.15 34.18 9.49
C THR A 157 -1.79 33.88 10.84
N ILE A 158 -1.91 34.87 11.73
CA ILE A 158 -2.53 34.69 13.07
C ILE A 158 -3.94 34.07 12.97
N ALA A 159 -4.67 34.33 11.88
CA ALA A 159 -5.97 33.73 11.60
C ALA A 159 -5.91 32.22 11.31
N ASP A 160 -4.87 31.75 10.63
CA ASP A 160 -4.65 30.33 10.35
C ASP A 160 -4.14 29.58 11.61
N LEU A 161 -3.40 30.28 12.48
CA LEU A 161 -3.00 29.80 13.81
C LEU A 161 -4.21 29.62 14.73
N GLU A 162 -5.19 30.53 14.71
CA GLU A 162 -6.40 30.40 15.53
C GLU A 162 -7.32 29.27 15.08
N LYS A 163 -7.50 29.07 13.76
CA LYS A 163 -8.32 27.97 13.23
C LYS A 163 -7.68 26.60 13.40
N ASN A 164 -6.36 26.51 13.37
CA ASN A 164 -5.60 25.26 13.54
C ASN A 164 -4.88 25.18 14.89
N LYS A 165 -5.33 25.96 15.88
CA LYS A 165 -4.69 26.10 17.20
C LYS A 165 -4.50 24.76 17.91
N MET A 166 -5.44 23.82 17.74
CA MET A 166 -5.33 22.46 18.29
C MET A 166 -4.12 21.69 17.74
N ILE A 167 -3.73 21.90 16.49
CA ILE A 167 -2.58 21.22 15.85
C ILE A 167 -1.26 21.86 16.33
N VAL A 168 -1.27 23.18 16.51
CA VAL A 168 -0.06 23.91 16.93
C VAL A 168 0.24 23.71 18.41
N GLU A 169 -0.78 23.65 19.27
CA GLU A 169 -0.66 23.50 20.72
C GLU A 169 -0.49 22.04 21.18
N ARG A 170 -0.96 21.05 20.40
CA ARG A 170 -0.66 19.64 20.68
C ARG A 170 0.79 19.38 20.29
N GLY A 171 1.64 19.06 21.27
CA GLY A 171 2.90 18.37 20.99
C GLY A 171 2.59 17.13 20.15
N SER A 172 3.17 17.06 18.95
CA SER A 172 2.77 16.11 17.90
C SER A 172 3.04 14.65 18.33
N ASN A 173 2.04 13.98 18.90
CA ASN A 173 2.15 12.56 19.28
C ASN A 173 1.88 11.60 18.10
N PHE A 174 1.57 12.11 16.91
CA PHE A 174 1.21 11.28 15.75
C PHE A 174 2.32 10.31 15.35
N MET A 175 3.59 10.75 15.34
CA MET A 175 4.70 9.85 15.02
C MET A 175 4.84 8.72 16.06
N LYS A 176 4.62 9.03 17.34
CA LYS A 176 4.63 8.01 18.41
C LYS A 176 3.48 7.01 18.24
N LEU A 177 2.26 7.49 17.94
CA LEU A 177 1.10 6.64 17.69
C LEU A 177 1.30 5.75 16.45
N TYR A 178 1.90 6.30 15.39
CA TYR A 178 2.32 5.56 14.21
C TYR A 178 3.30 4.43 14.57
N ASP A 179 4.36 4.75 15.32
CA ASP A 179 5.37 3.76 15.75
C ASP A 179 4.75 2.65 16.60
N GLU A 180 3.78 2.97 17.46
CA GLU A 180 3.03 1.99 18.25
C GLU A 180 2.22 1.04 17.36
N CYS A 181 1.55 1.55 16.31
CA CYS A 181 0.84 0.71 15.33
C CYS A 181 1.81 -0.20 14.56
N ILE A 182 2.91 0.35 14.03
CA ILE A 182 3.92 -0.42 13.29
C ILE A 182 4.52 -1.51 14.19
N LYS A 183 4.81 -1.19 15.44
CA LYS A 183 5.31 -2.16 16.41
C LYS A 183 4.30 -3.28 16.61
N LYS A 184 3.01 -3.00 16.77
CA LYS A 184 1.99 -4.05 16.94
C LYS A 184 1.88 -4.96 15.70
N ILE A 185 1.94 -4.38 14.49
CA ILE A 185 1.92 -5.13 13.22
C ILE A 185 3.17 -6.03 13.11
N LYS A 186 4.34 -5.55 13.52
CA LYS A 186 5.63 -6.29 13.41
C LYS A 186 5.96 -7.23 14.56
N THR A 187 5.62 -6.90 15.81
CA THR A 187 6.22 -7.51 17.02
C THR A 187 5.57 -8.83 17.42
N SER A 188 4.49 -9.24 16.78
CA SER A 188 3.98 -10.61 16.92
C SER A 188 4.87 -11.68 16.22
N VAL A 189 6.16 -11.36 16.02
CA VAL A 189 7.23 -12.21 15.50
C VAL A 189 8.20 -12.66 16.62
N ARG A 190 8.02 -12.24 17.88
CA ARG A 190 8.87 -12.67 19.03
C ARG A 190 8.11 -13.42 20.12
N GLY A 191 7.30 -14.41 19.77
CA GLY A 191 6.64 -15.24 20.77
C GLY A 191 5.95 -16.47 20.23
N THR A 192 6.71 -17.45 19.73
CA THR A 192 6.74 -18.87 20.15
C THR A 192 7.60 -19.65 19.18
#